data_AF-A0A1V2ITK0-F1
#
_entry.id   AF-A0A1V2ITK0-F1
#
_cell.length_a   1.000
_cell.length_b   1.000
_cell.length_c   1.000
_cell.angle_alpha   90.00
_cell.angle_beta   90.00
_cell.angle_gamma   90.00
#
_symmetry.space_group_name_H-M   'P 1'
#
loop_
_entity.id
_entity.type
_entity.pdbx_description
1 polymer ?
#
loop_
_entity_poly.entity_id
_entity_poly.type
_entity_poly.pdbx_seq_one_letter_code
_entity_poly.pdbx_strand_id
1 'polypeptide(L)'
;MTDRVLLERAASCYLRAGQIVEAARCYRDAGSFQRAAELAIRIGRYRDAVADYTAAGLLHVAAWLLVHNLDDPAAARASLPAAPGPNPDHDSFEPSVGLTADPAVTPSNVPAGSAGMVAGSLGSVAGAVEPMSGSAVGPVPGVAGTMGGPAVPPVLNVMSRRLVLARCDIAEGLPARRILPVLADVQAILAEPLAGEPTWPVAAADLRIERWAVALAEAAHRYDQVALVFAAAVRGRRTGAEQRWAEWSLRVLHTELVLPPVTTTPALAAPTEAGVTSSGPSAAGPFSPGGPSAPVGSSAPGRPSVVAGSVAAWSATSPSAR
;
A
#
# COMPACT_ATOMS: atom_id res chain seq x y z
N MET A 1 9.48 34.75 -20.85
CA MET A 1 10.14 33.57 -20.25
C MET A 1 10.61 33.98 -18.88
N THR A 2 9.81 33.72 -17.84
CA THR A 2 10.22 33.96 -16.46
C THR A 2 11.39 33.04 -16.16
N ASP A 3 12.43 33.56 -15.51
CA ASP A 3 13.61 32.78 -15.17
C ASP A 3 13.23 31.73 -14.12
N ARG A 4 13.11 30.46 -14.54
CA ARG A 4 12.77 29.31 -13.69
C ARG A 4 13.64 29.26 -12.43
N VAL A 5 14.92 29.57 -12.57
CA VAL A 5 15.89 29.56 -11.46
C VAL A 5 15.54 30.64 -10.44
N LEU A 6 15.13 31.82 -10.90
CA LEU A 6 14.69 32.91 -10.03
C LEU A 6 13.45 32.51 -9.23
N LEU A 7 12.47 31.88 -9.87
CA LEU A 7 11.24 31.40 -9.21
C LEU A 7 11.53 30.32 -8.17
N GLU A 8 12.44 29.38 -8.44
CA GLU A 8 12.84 28.35 -7.46
C GLU A 8 13.59 28.94 -6.25
N ARG A 9 14.42 29.97 -6.47
CA ARG A 9 15.07 30.72 -5.38
C ARG A 9 14.05 31.51 -4.56
N ALA A 10 13.08 32.16 -5.22
CA ALA A 10 11.99 32.86 -4.55
C ALA A 10 11.16 31.90 -3.69
N ALA A 11 10.77 30.74 -4.23
CA ALA A 11 10.07 29.69 -3.49
C ALA A 11 10.84 29.26 -2.23
N SER A 12 12.16 29.11 -2.34
CA SER A 12 13.02 28.77 -1.21
C SER A 12 13.07 29.87 -0.14
N CYS A 13 12.98 31.14 -0.53
CA CYS A 13 12.87 32.26 0.41
C CYS A 13 11.51 32.25 1.13
N TYR A 14 10.42 32.01 0.41
CA TYR A 14 9.08 31.88 1.00
C TYR A 14 8.99 30.70 1.97
N LEU A 15 9.61 29.55 1.66
CA LEU A 15 9.68 28.42 2.60
C LEU A 15 10.40 28.78 3.90
N ARG A 16 11.53 29.48 3.83
CA ARG A 16 12.26 29.95 5.03
C ARG A 16 11.46 30.97 5.83
N ALA A 17 10.60 31.75 5.18
CA ALA A 17 9.68 32.69 5.81
C ALA A 17 8.37 32.03 6.32
N GLY A 18 8.20 30.71 6.15
CA GLY A 18 6.97 30.00 6.54
C GLY A 18 5.76 30.25 5.63
N GLN A 19 5.94 30.96 4.50
CA GLN A 19 4.88 31.27 3.54
C GLN A 19 4.70 30.12 2.54
N ILE A 20 4.13 29.01 3.00
CA ILE A 20 4.05 27.75 2.23
C ILE A 20 3.20 27.91 0.95
N VAL A 21 2.13 28.72 0.99
CA VAL A 21 1.24 28.95 -0.16
C VAL A 21 1.95 29.66 -1.31
N GLU A 22 2.70 30.73 -0.99
CA GLU A 22 3.46 31.49 -1.99
C GLU A 22 4.63 30.66 -2.54
N ALA A 23 5.27 29.85 -1.70
CA ALA A 23 6.28 28.91 -2.17
C ALA A 23 5.72 27.90 -3.17
N ALA A 24 4.54 27.33 -2.90
CA ALA A 24 3.88 26.40 -3.81
C ALA A 24 3.50 27.06 -5.14
N ARG A 25 3.05 28.32 -5.11
CA ARG A 25 2.77 29.12 -6.32
C ARG A 25 4.05 29.33 -7.14
N CYS A 26 5.15 29.75 -6.52
CA CYS A 26 6.42 29.92 -7.21
C CYS A 26 6.94 28.61 -7.83
N TYR A 27 6.76 27.47 -7.16
CA TYR A 27 7.13 26.18 -7.76
C TYR A 27 6.25 25.77 -8.94
N ARG A 28 4.94 26.06 -8.91
CA ARG A 28 4.05 25.88 -10.07
C ARG A 28 4.47 26.76 -11.24
N ASP A 29 4.72 28.03 -11.00
CA ASP A 29 5.15 28.98 -12.03
C ASP A 29 6.53 28.61 -12.62
N ALA A 30 7.37 27.94 -11.84
CA ALA A 30 8.65 27.39 -12.26
C ALA A 30 8.54 26.06 -13.04
N GLY A 31 7.35 25.45 -13.13
CA GLY A 31 7.13 24.12 -13.70
C GLY A 31 7.58 22.95 -12.83
N SER A 32 7.92 23.20 -11.57
CA SER A 32 8.35 22.19 -10.58
C SER A 32 7.14 21.64 -9.81
N PHE A 33 6.18 21.07 -10.56
CA PHE A 33 4.87 20.64 -10.05
C PHE A 33 4.94 19.64 -8.89
N GLN A 34 5.88 18.69 -8.90
CA GLN A 34 6.04 17.74 -7.79
C GLN A 34 6.27 18.44 -6.45
N ARG A 35 7.15 19.45 -6.41
CA ARG A 35 7.44 20.21 -5.19
C ARG A 35 6.23 21.03 -4.74
N ALA A 36 5.50 21.62 -5.69
CA ALA A 36 4.27 22.33 -5.37
C ALA A 36 3.22 21.41 -4.75
N ALA A 37 3.04 20.20 -5.29
CA ALA A 37 2.12 19.19 -4.77
C ALA A 37 2.47 18.76 -3.34
N GLU A 38 3.75 18.54 -3.04
CA GLU A 38 4.23 18.20 -1.70
C GLU A 38 3.90 19.31 -0.68
N LEU A 39 4.05 20.58 -1.07
CA LEU A 39 3.66 21.71 -0.23
C LEU A 39 2.15 21.81 -0.06
N ALA A 40 1.37 21.54 -1.11
CA ALA A 40 -0.09 21.51 -1.05
C ALA A 40 -0.61 20.42 -0.10
N ILE A 41 0.02 19.23 -0.07
CA ILE A 41 -0.29 18.18 0.91
C ILE A 41 -0.04 18.67 2.35
N ARG A 42 1.08 19.36 2.60
CA ARG A 42 1.43 19.85 3.95
C ARG A 42 0.41 20.83 4.52
N ILE A 43 -0.28 21.58 3.66
CA ILE A 43 -1.34 22.53 4.06
C ILE A 43 -2.75 21.92 3.96
N GLY A 44 -2.88 20.62 3.67
CA GLY A 44 -4.17 19.92 3.56
C GLY A 44 -4.95 20.22 2.27
N ARG A 45 -4.36 20.88 1.27
CA ARG A 45 -5.02 21.22 0.00
C ARG A 45 -4.86 20.08 -1.02
N TYR A 46 -5.48 18.93 -0.73
CA TYR A 46 -5.31 17.71 -1.52
C TYR A 46 -5.77 17.84 -2.97
N ARG A 47 -6.81 18.62 -3.28
CA ARG A 47 -7.25 18.85 -4.66
C ARG A 47 -6.20 19.57 -5.50
N ASP A 48 -5.52 20.55 -4.92
CA ASP A 48 -4.43 21.26 -5.62
C ASP A 48 -3.24 20.31 -5.84
N ALA A 49 -2.92 19.47 -4.84
CA ALA A 49 -1.88 18.46 -5.00
C ALA A 49 -2.21 17.42 -6.09
N VAL A 50 -3.47 17.02 -6.24
CA VAL A 50 -3.91 16.14 -7.33
C VAL A 50 -3.66 16.80 -8.69
N ALA A 51 -4.01 18.08 -8.85
CA ALA A 51 -3.78 18.82 -10.09
C ALA A 51 -2.28 18.93 -10.39
N ASP A 52 -1.46 19.25 -9.39
CA ASP A 52 -0.01 19.37 -9.54
C ASP A 52 0.66 18.01 -9.86
N TYR A 53 0.28 16.92 -9.21
CA TYR A 53 0.80 15.59 -9.55
C TYR A 53 0.36 15.12 -10.93
N THR A 54 -0.85 15.48 -11.37
CA THR A 54 -1.33 15.22 -12.73
C THR A 54 -0.49 15.98 -13.75
N ALA A 55 -0.21 17.27 -13.50
CA ALA A 55 0.67 18.09 -14.33
C ALA A 55 2.12 17.57 -14.36
N ALA A 56 2.58 16.92 -13.27
CA ALA A 56 3.87 16.24 -13.20
C ALA A 56 3.91 14.87 -13.92
N GLY A 57 2.77 14.36 -14.41
CA GLY A 57 2.67 13.01 -15.00
C GLY A 57 2.70 11.87 -13.98
N LEU A 58 2.60 12.16 -12.68
CA LEU A 58 2.63 11.17 -11.60
C LEU A 58 1.20 10.67 -11.27
N LEU A 59 0.52 10.13 -12.29
CA LEU A 59 -0.90 9.79 -12.26
C LEU A 59 -1.29 8.84 -11.12
N HIS A 60 -0.43 7.87 -10.77
CA HIS A 60 -0.69 6.94 -9.67
C HIS A 60 -0.73 7.64 -8.31
N VAL A 61 0.11 8.65 -8.07
CA VAL A 61 0.09 9.42 -6.81
C VAL A 61 -1.14 10.30 -6.73
N ALA A 62 -1.51 10.95 -7.84
CA ALA A 62 -2.73 11.74 -7.93
C ALA A 62 -3.98 10.87 -7.67
N ALA A 63 -4.05 9.69 -8.30
CA ALA A 63 -5.14 8.74 -8.11
C ALA A 63 -5.22 8.22 -6.66
N TRP A 64 -4.07 7.97 -6.01
CA TRP A 64 -4.03 7.60 -4.60
C TRP A 64 -4.61 8.69 -3.69
N LEU A 65 -4.25 9.96 -3.93
CA LEU A 65 -4.80 11.08 -3.15
C LEU A 65 -6.32 11.22 -3.34
N LEU A 66 -6.83 11.02 -4.56
CA LEU A 66 -8.27 11.05 -4.84
C LEU A 66 -9.03 10.02 -4.02
N VAL A 67 -8.59 8.76 -4.02
CA VAL A 67 -9.31 7.71 -3.27
C VAL A 67 -9.04 7.76 -1.76
N HIS A 68 -7.83 8.09 -1.33
CA HIS A 68 -7.45 7.99 0.08
C HIS A 68 -7.83 9.24 0.88
N ASN A 69 -7.68 10.43 0.32
CA ASN A 69 -7.87 11.70 1.03
C ASN A 69 -9.17 12.42 0.64
N LEU A 70 -9.70 12.16 -0.56
CA LEU A 70 -10.90 12.82 -1.08
C LEU A 70 -12.11 11.87 -1.20
N ASP A 71 -11.92 10.58 -0.90
CA ASP A 71 -12.94 9.52 -0.98
C ASP A 71 -13.66 9.47 -2.34
N ASP A 72 -12.92 9.73 -3.42
CA ASP A 72 -13.44 9.74 -4.79
C ASP A 72 -12.81 8.61 -5.64
N PRO A 73 -13.29 7.36 -5.49
CA PRO A 73 -12.77 6.22 -6.24
C PRO A 73 -13.05 6.33 -7.74
N ALA A 74 -14.14 7.00 -8.14
CA ALA A 74 -14.50 7.15 -9.54
C ALA A 74 -13.50 8.05 -10.28
N ALA A 75 -13.18 9.22 -9.72
CA ALA A 75 -12.15 10.10 -10.26
C ALA A 75 -10.76 9.44 -10.24
N ALA A 76 -10.45 8.69 -9.18
CA ALA A 76 -9.18 7.96 -9.10
C ALA A 76 -9.03 6.96 -10.27
N ARG A 77 -10.06 6.14 -10.55
CA ARG A 77 -10.05 5.22 -11.69
C ARG A 77 -9.94 5.95 -13.03
N ALA A 78 -10.67 7.05 -13.21
CA ALA A 78 -10.65 7.84 -14.43
C ALA A 78 -9.27 8.48 -14.72
N SER A 79 -8.51 8.81 -13.67
CA SER A 79 -7.18 9.39 -13.79
C SER A 79 -6.08 8.38 -14.14
N LEU A 80 -6.33 7.09 -13.93
CA LEU A 80 -5.38 6.03 -14.28
C LEU A 80 -5.51 5.69 -15.76
N PRO A 81 -4.39 5.58 -16.51
CA PRO A 81 -4.47 5.08 -17.87
C PRO A 81 -5.07 3.68 -17.85
N ALA A 82 -5.87 3.38 -18.89
CA ALA A 82 -6.27 2.02 -19.18
C ALA A 82 -5.02 1.15 -19.14
N ALA A 83 -5.10 0.00 -18.46
CA ALA A 83 -3.97 -0.92 -18.49
C ALA A 83 -3.67 -1.18 -19.97
N PRO A 84 -2.39 -1.22 -20.40
CA PRO A 84 -2.11 -1.83 -21.68
C PRO A 84 -2.84 -3.16 -21.65
N GLY A 85 -3.76 -3.37 -22.61
CA GLY A 85 -4.55 -4.60 -22.67
C GLY A 85 -3.60 -5.79 -22.57
N PRO A 86 -4.05 -6.95 -22.03
CA PRO A 86 -3.21 -8.14 -22.01
C PRO A 86 -2.63 -8.30 -23.41
N ASN A 87 -1.31 -8.16 -23.52
CA ASN A 87 -0.67 -8.21 -24.82
C ASN A 87 -0.92 -9.65 -25.28
N PRO A 88 -1.68 -9.88 -26.37
CA PRO A 88 -2.16 -11.22 -26.71
C PRO A 88 -1.02 -12.24 -26.90
N ASP A 89 0.21 -11.75 -27.03
CA ASP A 89 1.42 -12.54 -27.24
C ASP A 89 2.12 -13.02 -25.94
N HIS A 90 1.75 -12.53 -24.74
CA HIS A 90 2.44 -12.87 -23.48
C HIS A 90 1.66 -13.78 -22.51
N ASP A 91 0.39 -14.09 -22.78
CA ASP A 91 -0.46 -14.91 -21.89
C ASP A 91 -0.18 -16.43 -21.97
N SER A 92 0.90 -16.86 -22.63
CA SER A 92 1.35 -18.25 -22.57
C SER A 92 2.15 -18.60 -21.31
N PHE A 93 2.29 -17.68 -20.34
CA PHE A 93 2.71 -18.04 -18.99
C PHE A 93 1.53 -18.65 -18.23
N GLU A 94 1.12 -19.85 -18.66
CA GLU A 94 0.39 -20.75 -17.76
C GLU A 94 1.23 -20.87 -16.48
N PRO A 95 0.70 -20.50 -15.30
CA PRO A 95 1.35 -20.91 -14.07
C PRO A 95 1.25 -22.44 -14.06
N SER A 96 2.36 -23.11 -14.39
CA SER A 96 2.54 -24.55 -14.28
C SER A 96 2.40 -24.97 -12.81
N VAL A 97 1.18 -24.90 -12.28
CA VAL A 97 0.79 -25.57 -11.05
C VAL A 97 0.41 -26.97 -11.49
N GLY A 98 1.41 -27.85 -11.55
CA GLY A 98 1.21 -29.29 -11.67
C GLY A 98 0.54 -29.86 -10.42
N LEU A 99 -0.67 -29.42 -10.12
CA LEU A 99 -1.54 -30.02 -9.12
C LEU A 99 -2.34 -31.10 -9.83
N THR A 100 -1.83 -32.33 -9.82
CA THR A 100 -2.58 -33.53 -10.17
C THR A 100 -3.80 -33.61 -9.25
N ALA A 101 -4.96 -33.18 -9.75
CA ALA A 101 -6.23 -33.35 -9.08
C ALA A 101 -6.66 -34.82 -9.19
N ASP A 102 -6.85 -35.44 -8.04
CA ASP A 102 -7.45 -36.76 -7.85
C ASP A 102 -8.95 -36.71 -8.29
N PRO A 103 -9.41 -37.56 -9.23
CA PRO A 103 -10.77 -37.46 -9.74
C PRO A 103 -11.73 -38.42 -9.01
N ALA A 104 -12.32 -38.02 -7.87
CA ALA A 104 -13.53 -38.70 -7.35
C ALA A 104 -14.21 -37.97 -6.17
N VAL A 105 -14.92 -36.86 -6.41
CA VAL A 105 -16.07 -36.50 -5.55
C VAL A 105 -17.15 -35.82 -6.40
N THR A 106 -18.22 -36.56 -6.68
CA THR A 106 -19.50 -36.02 -7.18
C THR A 106 -20.26 -35.34 -6.03
N PRO A 107 -20.61 -34.04 -6.12
CA PRO A 107 -21.59 -33.44 -5.23
C PRO A 107 -23.01 -33.68 -5.73
N SER A 108 -23.83 -34.20 -4.81
CA SER A 108 -25.24 -34.50 -4.98
C SER A 108 -26.11 -33.23 -5.03
N ASN A 109 -27.17 -33.33 -5.84
CA ASN A 109 -28.22 -32.35 -6.10
C ASN A 109 -28.86 -31.75 -4.84
N VAL A 110 -29.07 -30.44 -4.81
CA VAL A 110 -30.03 -29.76 -3.91
C VAL A 110 -30.98 -28.89 -4.75
N PRO A 111 -32.31 -28.99 -4.56
CA PRO A 111 -33.28 -28.36 -5.44
C PRO A 111 -33.50 -26.87 -5.17
N ALA A 112 -33.91 -26.20 -6.24
CA ALA A 112 -34.25 -24.79 -6.35
C ALA A 112 -35.41 -24.37 -5.41
N GLY A 113 -35.17 -23.31 -4.64
CA GLY A 113 -36.20 -22.54 -3.95
C GLY A 113 -36.36 -21.16 -4.60
N SER A 114 -37.47 -20.99 -5.31
CA SER A 114 -37.97 -19.75 -5.90
C SER A 114 -38.70 -18.88 -4.86
N ALA A 115 -38.47 -17.56 -4.89
CA ALA A 115 -39.48 -16.48 -4.81
C ALA A 115 -38.92 -15.18 -4.19
N GLY A 116 -39.31 -14.02 -4.75
CA GLY A 116 -39.29 -12.75 -4.01
C GLY A 116 -38.88 -11.50 -4.78
N MET A 117 -39.68 -11.08 -5.76
CA MET A 117 -39.72 -9.70 -6.27
C MET A 117 -39.93 -8.69 -5.14
N VAL A 118 -39.18 -7.58 -5.13
CA VAL A 118 -39.74 -6.22 -4.91
C VAL A 118 -38.85 -5.20 -5.64
N ALA A 119 -39.41 -4.57 -6.67
CA ALA A 119 -38.81 -3.42 -7.34
C ALA A 119 -39.26 -2.13 -6.63
N GLY A 120 -38.32 -1.41 -6.01
CA GLY A 120 -38.54 -0.08 -5.45
C GLY A 120 -37.97 0.97 -6.38
N SER A 121 -38.84 1.61 -7.17
CA SER A 121 -38.53 2.77 -7.99
C SER A 121 -38.49 4.02 -7.11
N LEU A 122 -37.38 4.75 -7.11
CA LEU A 122 -37.30 6.09 -6.52
C LEU A 122 -36.83 7.12 -7.54
N GLY A 123 -37.82 7.90 -7.96
CA GLY A 123 -37.81 9.34 -8.26
C GLY A 123 -36.47 10.04 -8.51
N SER A 124 -36.26 10.34 -9.79
CA SER A 124 -35.40 11.40 -10.30
C SER A 124 -35.87 12.78 -9.81
N VAL A 125 -34.92 13.63 -9.37
CA VAL A 125 -35.10 15.09 -9.33
C VAL A 125 -33.83 15.72 -9.91
N ALA A 126 -33.86 15.98 -11.21
CA ALA A 126 -32.83 16.74 -11.91
C ALA A 126 -33.01 18.23 -11.63
N GLY A 127 -32.11 18.81 -10.82
CA GLY A 127 -31.94 20.25 -10.72
C GLY A 127 -30.90 20.71 -11.73
N ALA A 128 -31.35 21.39 -12.78
CA ALA A 128 -30.48 22.03 -13.76
C ALA A 128 -29.81 23.26 -13.13
N VAL A 129 -28.48 23.25 -13.07
CA VAL A 129 -27.65 24.43 -12.76
C VAL A 129 -26.83 24.72 -14.01
N GLU A 130 -27.12 25.84 -14.67
CA GLU A 130 -26.30 26.36 -15.76
C GLU A 130 -24.94 26.83 -15.24
N PRO A 131 -23.81 26.39 -15.84
CA PRO A 131 -22.53 27.02 -15.60
C PRO A 131 -22.27 28.13 -16.63
N MET A 132 -21.97 29.32 -16.10
CA MET A 132 -21.46 30.47 -16.84
C MET A 132 -20.21 30.09 -17.65
N SER A 133 -20.21 30.45 -18.93
CA SER A 133 -19.09 30.32 -19.85
C SER A 133 -17.88 31.15 -19.38
N GLY A 134 -16.86 30.48 -18.87
CA GLY A 134 -15.52 31.03 -18.66
C GLY A 134 -14.60 30.65 -19.81
N SER A 135 -13.93 31.65 -20.41
CA SER A 135 -12.99 31.56 -21.53
C SER A 135 -12.08 30.32 -21.50
N ALA A 136 -12.21 29.51 -22.55
CA ALA A 136 -11.27 28.45 -22.88
C ALA A 136 -9.92 29.05 -23.32
N VAL A 137 -8.92 29.01 -22.43
CA VAL A 137 -7.52 29.13 -22.80
C VAL A 137 -7.12 27.81 -23.45
N GLY A 138 -6.88 27.84 -24.76
CA GLY A 138 -6.51 26.66 -25.54
C GLY A 138 -5.17 26.05 -25.07
N PRO A 139 -5.00 24.72 -25.16
CA PRO A 139 -3.78 24.05 -24.74
C PRO A 139 -2.64 24.40 -25.70
N VAL A 140 -1.59 25.01 -25.16
CA VAL A 140 -0.35 25.28 -25.90
C VAL A 140 0.43 23.95 -25.98
N PRO A 141 0.72 23.41 -27.17
CA PRO A 141 1.60 22.24 -27.31
C PRO A 141 3.05 22.67 -27.01
N GLY A 142 3.42 22.59 -25.74
CA GLY A 142 4.74 22.95 -25.23
C GLY A 142 5.70 21.76 -25.24
N VAL A 143 6.81 21.93 -25.96
CA VAL A 143 7.94 21.01 -26.11
C VAL A 143 8.43 20.48 -24.75
N ALA A 144 8.07 19.24 -24.43
CA ALA A 144 8.53 18.53 -23.23
C ALA A 144 9.97 18.03 -23.43
N GLY A 145 10.94 18.93 -23.25
CA GLY A 145 12.32 18.56 -22.98
C GLY A 145 12.40 17.88 -21.61
N THR A 146 12.07 16.59 -21.58
CA THR A 146 12.08 15.77 -20.37
C THR A 146 13.54 15.53 -19.99
N MET A 147 14.11 16.42 -19.18
CA MET A 147 15.36 16.16 -18.46
C MET A 147 15.12 14.87 -17.65
N GLY A 148 15.66 13.76 -18.17
CA GLY A 148 15.38 12.41 -17.69
C GLY A 148 15.84 12.24 -16.25
N GLY A 149 14.92 12.46 -15.31
CA GLY A 149 15.06 11.94 -13.96
C GLY A 149 15.24 10.42 -14.02
N PRO A 150 15.85 9.81 -12.98
CA PRO A 150 16.06 8.37 -12.95
C PRO A 150 14.71 7.67 -13.19
N ALA A 151 14.63 6.92 -14.28
CA ALA A 151 13.41 6.24 -14.67
C ALA A 151 13.01 5.28 -13.55
N VAL A 152 11.86 5.52 -12.94
CA VAL A 152 11.31 4.61 -11.93
C VAL A 152 11.08 3.25 -12.60
N PRO A 153 11.54 2.14 -11.99
CA PRO A 153 11.33 0.81 -12.53
C PRO A 153 9.86 0.59 -12.91
N PRO A 154 9.58 0.04 -14.11
CA PRO A 154 8.21 -0.15 -14.59
C PRO A 154 7.37 -1.01 -13.62
N VAL A 155 8.01 -1.96 -12.92
CA VAL A 155 7.37 -2.82 -11.91
C VAL A 155 6.70 -2.01 -10.79
N LEU A 156 7.35 -0.93 -10.31
CA LEU A 156 6.82 -0.12 -9.21
C LEU A 156 5.60 0.71 -9.65
N ASN A 157 5.55 1.11 -10.93
CA ASN A 157 4.39 1.79 -11.51
C ASN A 157 3.19 0.84 -11.61
N VAL A 158 3.43 -0.40 -12.06
CA VAL A 158 2.40 -1.44 -12.11
C VAL A 158 1.86 -1.73 -10.72
N MET A 159 2.74 -1.88 -9.72
CA MET A 159 2.31 -2.15 -8.35
C MET A 159 1.54 -0.98 -7.73
N SER A 160 2.02 0.25 -7.92
CA SER A 160 1.34 1.46 -7.48
C SER A 160 -0.08 1.55 -8.05
N ARG A 161 -0.24 1.28 -9.35
CA ARG A 161 -1.56 1.23 -10.01
C ARG A 161 -2.48 0.18 -9.39
N ARG A 162 -1.97 -1.03 -9.13
CA ARG A 162 -2.75 -2.12 -8.52
C ARG A 162 -3.23 -1.79 -7.10
N LEU A 163 -2.37 -1.15 -6.30
CA LEU A 163 -2.73 -0.68 -4.96
C LEU A 163 -3.83 0.39 -4.99
N VAL A 164 -3.76 1.35 -5.92
CA VAL A 164 -4.82 2.35 -6.10
C VAL A 164 -6.14 1.69 -6.47
N LEU A 165 -6.15 0.78 -7.44
CA LEU A 165 -7.36 0.08 -7.86
C LEU A 165 -7.95 -0.77 -6.72
N ALA A 166 -7.12 -1.48 -5.97
CA ALA A 166 -7.54 -2.22 -4.79
C ALA A 166 -8.16 -1.30 -3.72
N ARG A 167 -7.62 -0.09 -3.53
CA ARG A 167 -8.19 0.90 -2.60
C ARG A 167 -9.52 1.45 -3.08
N CYS A 168 -9.71 1.62 -4.40
CA CYS A 168 -10.98 1.97 -5.01
C CYS A 168 -12.02 0.86 -4.79
N ASP A 169 -11.62 -0.40 -4.99
CA ASP A 169 -12.50 -1.55 -4.74
C ASP A 169 -13.03 -1.55 -3.29
N ILE A 170 -12.16 -1.30 -2.30
CA ILE A 170 -12.60 -1.19 -0.89
C ILE A 170 -13.56 -0.01 -0.69
N ALA A 171 -13.26 1.17 -1.27
CA ALA A 171 -14.12 2.35 -1.13
C ALA A 171 -15.53 2.10 -1.69
N GLU A 172 -15.64 1.31 -2.76
CA GLU A 172 -16.89 0.91 -3.39
C GLU A 172 -17.60 -0.25 -2.67
N GLY A 173 -17.07 -0.71 -1.54
CA GLY A 173 -17.67 -1.78 -0.73
C GLY A 173 -17.46 -3.20 -1.28
N LEU A 174 -16.50 -3.39 -2.19
CA LEU A 174 -16.14 -4.72 -2.66
C LEU A 174 -15.48 -5.54 -1.54
N PRO A 175 -15.65 -6.88 -1.55
CA PRO A 175 -15.21 -7.71 -0.44
C PRO A 175 -13.68 -7.73 -0.32
N ALA A 176 -13.19 -7.61 0.92
CA ALA A 176 -11.75 -7.58 1.24
C ALA A 176 -10.93 -8.77 0.72
N ARG A 177 -11.56 -9.91 0.38
CA ARG A 177 -10.85 -11.03 -0.27
C ARG A 177 -10.20 -10.65 -1.60
N ARG A 178 -10.71 -9.62 -2.29
CA ARG A 178 -10.16 -9.16 -3.58
C ARG A 178 -8.81 -8.47 -3.46
N ILE A 179 -8.48 -7.91 -2.28
CA ILE A 179 -7.21 -7.20 -2.09
C ILE A 179 -6.05 -8.13 -1.69
N LEU A 180 -6.35 -9.36 -1.26
CA LEU A 180 -5.33 -10.30 -0.76
C LEU A 180 -4.26 -10.65 -1.80
N PRO A 181 -4.58 -10.90 -3.08
CA PRO A 181 -3.55 -11.15 -4.09
C PRO A 181 -2.63 -9.94 -4.29
N VAL A 182 -3.18 -8.72 -4.25
CA VAL A 182 -2.39 -7.48 -4.39
C VAL A 182 -1.43 -7.32 -3.22
N LEU A 183 -1.89 -7.56 -1.99
CA LEU A 183 -1.03 -7.50 -0.80
C LEU A 183 0.03 -8.60 -0.79
N ALA A 184 -0.29 -9.81 -1.26
CA ALA A 184 0.68 -10.89 -1.40
C ALA A 184 1.80 -10.53 -2.39
N ASP A 185 1.47 -9.91 -3.52
CA ASP A 185 2.47 -9.46 -4.49
C ASP A 185 3.36 -8.34 -3.92
N VAL A 186 2.79 -7.41 -3.15
CA VAL A 186 3.59 -6.40 -2.43
C VAL A 186 4.52 -7.05 -1.41
N GLN A 187 4.03 -8.03 -0.64
CA GLN A 187 4.85 -8.76 0.32
C GLN A 187 6.01 -9.49 -0.37
N ALA A 188 5.78 -10.09 -1.56
CA ALA A 188 6.84 -10.71 -2.34
C ALA A 188 7.92 -9.69 -2.75
N ILE A 189 7.51 -8.53 -3.28
CA ILE A 189 8.44 -7.44 -3.68
C ILE A 189 9.23 -6.91 -2.48
N LEU A 190 8.57 -6.69 -1.34
CA LEU A 190 9.20 -6.15 -0.14
C LEU A 190 10.10 -7.16 0.55
N ALA A 191 9.83 -8.46 0.42
CA ALA A 191 10.64 -9.55 0.98
C ALA A 191 11.94 -9.79 0.20
N GLU A 192 11.99 -9.39 -1.07
CA GLU A 192 13.19 -9.54 -1.89
C GLU A 192 14.32 -8.65 -1.34
N PRO A 193 15.49 -9.23 -1.00
CA PRO A 193 16.64 -8.46 -0.55
C PRO A 193 17.09 -7.49 -1.66
N LEU A 194 17.29 -6.22 -1.30
CA LEU A 194 17.91 -5.27 -2.22
C LEU A 194 19.35 -5.72 -2.50
N ALA A 195 19.61 -6.16 -3.73
CA ALA A 195 20.96 -6.51 -4.16
C ALA A 195 21.78 -5.23 -4.37
N GLY A 196 22.70 -4.95 -3.44
CA GLY A 196 23.57 -3.78 -3.48
C GLY A 196 23.03 -2.57 -2.70
N GLU A 197 23.78 -1.45 -2.73
CA GLU A 197 23.31 -0.21 -2.11
C GLU A 197 22.13 0.33 -2.91
N PRO A 198 20.93 0.46 -2.30
CA PRO A 198 19.78 0.98 -3.00
C PRO A 198 20.05 2.42 -3.42
N THR A 199 19.85 2.70 -4.70
CA THR A 199 19.80 4.10 -5.14
C THR A 199 18.64 4.80 -4.43
N TRP A 200 18.85 6.05 -4.01
CA TRP A 200 17.85 6.85 -3.28
C TRP A 200 16.43 6.81 -3.90
N PRO A 201 16.24 6.84 -5.23
CA PRO A 201 14.91 6.74 -5.85
C PRO A 201 14.19 5.42 -5.56
N VAL A 202 14.93 4.30 -5.47
CA VAL A 202 14.35 2.98 -5.22
C VAL A 202 13.89 2.85 -3.77
N ALA A 203 14.72 3.28 -2.81
CA ALA A 203 14.34 3.26 -1.39
C ALA A 203 13.08 4.10 -1.12
N ALA A 204 12.96 5.27 -1.75
CA ALA A 204 11.79 6.14 -1.62
C ALA A 204 10.52 5.52 -2.24
N ALA A 205 10.66 4.77 -3.34
CA ALA A 205 9.55 4.11 -3.99
C ALA A 205 9.06 2.89 -3.21
N ASP A 206 9.98 2.08 -2.66
CA ASP A 206 9.64 0.95 -1.80
C ASP A 206 8.91 1.40 -0.53
N LEU A 207 9.39 2.47 0.12
CA LEU A 207 8.71 3.06 1.26
C LEU A 207 7.29 3.55 0.92
N ARG A 208 7.09 4.07 -0.30
CA ARG A 208 5.77 4.48 -0.78
C ARG A 208 4.84 3.28 -0.92
N ILE A 209 5.30 2.20 -1.56
CA ILE A 209 4.54 0.96 -1.73
C ILE A 209 4.18 0.35 -0.37
N GLU A 210 5.13 0.28 0.56
CA GLU A 210 4.91 -0.19 1.92
C GLU A 210 3.79 0.62 2.61
N ARG A 211 3.89 1.96 2.60
CA ARG A 211 2.87 2.84 3.20
C ARG A 211 1.49 2.66 2.57
N TRP A 212 1.42 2.53 1.26
CA TRP A 212 0.16 2.31 0.55
C TRP A 212 -0.45 0.95 0.86
N ALA A 213 0.35 -0.10 0.93
CA ALA A 213 -0.11 -1.44 1.31
C ALA A 213 -0.61 -1.50 2.75
N VAL A 214 0.08 -0.84 3.70
CA VAL A 214 -0.38 -0.72 5.08
C VAL A 214 -1.71 0.03 5.15
N ALA A 215 -1.83 1.18 4.48
CA ALA A 215 -3.08 1.94 4.43
C ALA A 215 -4.24 1.15 3.78
N LEU A 216 -3.95 0.34 2.76
CA LEU A 216 -4.92 -0.54 2.12
C LEU A 216 -5.41 -1.63 3.08
N ALA A 217 -4.50 -2.28 3.79
CA ALA A 217 -4.84 -3.32 4.77
C ALA A 217 -5.60 -2.76 5.99
N GLU A 218 -5.23 -1.56 6.47
CA GLU A 218 -5.98 -0.83 7.50
C GLU A 218 -7.43 -0.54 7.04
N ALA A 219 -7.61 -0.02 5.83
CA ALA A 219 -8.94 0.30 5.27
C ALA A 219 -9.83 -0.95 5.12
N ALA A 220 -9.22 -2.13 4.95
CA ALA A 220 -9.92 -3.41 4.90
C ALA A 220 -10.14 -4.05 6.29
N HIS A 221 -9.70 -3.40 7.38
CA HIS A 221 -9.69 -3.94 8.74
C HIS A 221 -8.95 -5.29 8.86
N ARG A 222 -7.88 -5.47 8.07
CA ARG A 222 -7.05 -6.68 8.01
C ARG A 222 -5.69 -6.41 8.66
N TYR A 223 -5.67 -6.24 9.99
CA TYR A 223 -4.45 -5.96 10.74
C TYR A 223 -3.41 -7.09 10.68
N ASP A 224 -3.87 -8.33 10.43
CA ASP A 224 -3.00 -9.47 10.10
C ASP A 224 -2.13 -9.18 8.88
N GLN A 225 -2.71 -8.56 7.85
CA GLN A 225 -1.98 -8.23 6.63
C GLN A 225 -1.01 -7.06 6.82
N VAL A 226 -1.31 -6.12 7.72
CA VAL A 226 -0.35 -5.06 8.08
C VAL A 226 0.92 -5.68 8.68
N ALA A 227 0.77 -6.62 9.61
CA ALA A 227 1.88 -7.33 10.20
C ALA A 227 2.72 -8.09 9.15
N LEU A 228 2.06 -8.76 8.19
CA LEU A 228 2.75 -9.45 7.10
C LEU A 228 3.51 -8.52 6.16
N VAL A 229 2.98 -7.32 5.86
CA VAL A 229 3.67 -6.31 5.05
C VAL A 229 4.94 -5.82 5.75
N PHE A 230 4.87 -5.51 7.05
CA PHE A 230 6.06 -5.12 7.81
C PHE A 230 7.05 -6.27 7.96
N ALA A 231 6.59 -7.50 8.20
CA ALA A 231 7.46 -8.68 8.24
C ALA A 231 8.20 -8.90 6.91
N ALA A 232 7.52 -8.69 5.78
CA ALA A 232 8.14 -8.72 4.46
C ALA A 232 9.20 -7.60 4.31
N ALA A 233 8.87 -6.36 4.67
CA ALA A 233 9.82 -5.24 4.61
C ALA A 233 11.07 -5.45 5.48
N VAL A 234 10.92 -6.03 6.67
CA VAL A 234 12.04 -6.40 7.56
C VAL A 234 12.89 -7.51 6.92
N ARG A 235 12.25 -8.54 6.35
CA ARG A 235 12.96 -9.62 5.64
C ARG A 235 13.77 -9.09 4.46
N GLY A 236 13.22 -8.15 3.68
CA GLY A 236 13.93 -7.47 2.60
C GLY A 236 14.86 -6.34 3.07
N ARG A 237 15.12 -6.21 4.38
CA ARG A 237 16.05 -5.24 4.98
C ARG A 237 15.74 -3.78 4.63
N ARG A 238 14.46 -3.41 4.55
CA ARG A 238 14.06 -2.02 4.31
C ARG A 238 14.34 -1.15 5.54
N THR A 239 15.05 -0.05 5.33
CA THR A 239 15.51 0.84 6.41
C THR A 239 14.34 1.35 7.24
N GLY A 240 14.43 1.17 8.57
CA GLY A 240 13.44 1.67 9.54
C GLY A 240 12.09 0.94 9.53
N ALA A 241 11.96 -0.22 8.87
CA ALA A 241 10.70 -0.98 8.87
C ALA A 241 10.28 -1.42 10.28
N GLU A 242 11.23 -1.82 11.13
CA GLU A 242 10.98 -2.20 12.54
C GLU A 242 10.44 -1.02 13.36
N GLN A 243 11.04 0.16 13.21
CA GLN A 243 10.59 1.37 13.89
C GLN A 243 9.17 1.75 13.44
N ARG A 244 8.89 1.71 12.13
CA ARG A 244 7.56 2.01 11.61
C ARG A 244 6.51 1.00 12.07
N TRP A 245 6.87 -0.27 12.22
CA TRP A 245 6.00 -1.27 12.83
C TRP A 245 5.72 -0.97 14.30
N ALA A 246 6.74 -0.61 15.09
CA ALA A 246 6.57 -0.23 16.49
C ALA A 246 5.65 1.01 16.62
N GLU A 247 5.90 2.05 15.83
CA GLU A 247 5.06 3.25 15.76
C GLU A 247 3.61 2.92 15.35
N TRP A 248 3.44 2.04 14.35
CA TRP A 248 2.14 1.60 13.88
C TRP A 248 1.37 0.83 14.95
N SER A 249 2.00 -0.17 15.57
CA SER A 249 1.37 -1.03 16.58
C SER A 249 0.98 -0.22 17.83
N LEU A 250 1.84 0.70 18.27
CA LEU A 250 1.50 1.60 19.36
C LEU A 250 0.29 2.49 19.02
N ARG A 251 0.23 3.04 17.81
CA ARG A 251 -0.87 3.91 17.37
C ARG A 251 -2.19 3.17 17.22
N VAL A 252 -2.19 2.00 16.58
CA VAL A 252 -3.42 1.31 16.15
C VAL A 252 -3.86 0.24 17.15
N LEU A 253 -2.92 -0.46 17.78
CA LEU A 253 -3.20 -1.54 18.73
C LEU A 253 -3.03 -1.10 20.19
N HIS A 254 -2.53 0.13 20.43
CA HIS A 254 -2.23 0.65 21.77
C HIS A 254 -1.27 -0.22 22.58
N THR A 255 -0.45 -1.01 21.88
CA THR A 255 0.59 -1.84 22.48
C THR A 255 1.82 -1.79 21.60
N GLU A 256 2.97 -1.64 22.22
CA GLU A 256 4.24 -1.75 21.52
C GLU A 256 4.52 -3.23 21.24
N LEU A 257 4.49 -3.61 19.96
CA LEU A 257 4.89 -4.95 19.54
C LEU A 257 6.33 -4.91 19.06
N VAL A 258 7.25 -5.38 19.90
CA VAL A 258 8.66 -5.50 19.54
C VAL A 258 8.84 -6.76 18.69
N LEU A 259 9.40 -6.61 17.49
CA LEU A 259 9.81 -7.77 16.70
C LEU A 259 10.97 -8.46 17.41
N PRO A 260 10.95 -9.80 17.56
CA PRO A 260 12.10 -10.49 18.13
C PRO A 260 13.32 -10.15 17.27
N PRO A 261 14.48 -9.86 17.89
CA PRO A 261 15.68 -9.56 17.13
C PRO A 261 15.91 -10.73 16.18
N VAL A 262 16.04 -10.43 14.88
CA VAL A 262 16.44 -11.44 13.91
C VAL A 262 17.79 -11.95 14.39
N THR A 263 17.80 -13.11 15.05
CA THR A 263 19.04 -13.79 15.41
C THR A 263 19.71 -14.05 14.08
N THR A 264 20.66 -13.18 13.74
CA THR A 264 21.59 -13.39 12.63
C THR A 264 22.13 -14.78 12.89
N THR A 265 21.66 -15.76 12.11
CA THR A 265 22.10 -17.14 12.21
C THR A 265 23.61 -17.05 12.36
N PRO A 266 24.17 -17.43 13.51
CA PRO A 266 25.58 -17.19 13.79
C PRO A 266 26.31 -17.76 12.61
N ALA A 267 26.97 -16.88 11.85
CA ALA A 267 27.59 -17.21 10.58
C ALA A 267 28.36 -18.50 10.83
N LEU A 268 27.84 -19.60 10.27
CA LEU A 268 28.22 -20.96 10.58
C LEU A 268 29.74 -20.94 10.63
N ALA A 269 30.30 -20.98 11.85
CA ALA A 269 31.73 -20.79 12.05
C ALA A 269 32.38 -21.78 11.10
N ALA A 270 33.14 -21.24 10.12
CA ALA A 270 33.71 -22.04 9.06
C ALA A 270 34.28 -23.31 9.70
N PRO A 271 33.89 -24.51 9.22
CA PRO A 271 34.31 -25.74 9.85
C PRO A 271 35.83 -25.68 9.96
N THR A 272 36.31 -25.46 11.18
CA THR A 272 37.73 -25.58 11.47
C THR A 272 38.03 -27.02 11.13
N GLU A 273 38.89 -27.23 10.13
CA GLU A 273 39.36 -28.55 9.70
C GLU A 273 39.98 -29.27 10.90
N ALA A 274 39.15 -29.95 11.68
CA ALA A 274 39.57 -30.83 12.74
C ALA A 274 39.71 -32.21 12.10
N GLY A 275 40.97 -32.62 12.00
CA GLY A 275 41.40 -33.85 11.36
C GLY A 275 40.64 -35.09 11.82
N VAL A 276 40.48 -35.97 10.85
CA VAL A 276 40.07 -37.36 10.97
C VAL A 276 40.97 -38.10 11.96
N THR A 277 40.39 -38.62 13.04
CA THR A 277 40.74 -39.95 13.59
C THR A 277 39.54 -40.62 14.27
N SER A 278 38.99 -41.61 13.56
CA SER A 278 38.81 -43.00 14.01
C SER A 278 38.28 -43.35 15.42
N SER A 279 37.27 -44.23 15.41
CA SER A 279 36.98 -45.35 16.35
C SER A 279 36.05 -45.13 17.55
N GLY A 280 34.97 -45.93 17.59
CA GLY A 280 34.34 -46.36 18.85
C GLY A 280 32.84 -46.69 18.77
N PRO A 281 32.38 -47.93 19.06
CA PRO A 281 31.03 -48.39 18.75
C PRO A 281 30.08 -48.50 19.96
N SER A 282 28.79 -48.63 19.64
CA SER A 282 27.80 -49.51 20.29
C SER A 282 27.39 -49.27 21.76
N ALA A 283 26.12 -48.93 21.96
CA ALA A 283 25.26 -49.64 22.92
C ALA A 283 23.78 -49.29 22.66
N ALA A 284 23.01 -50.32 22.34
CA ALA A 284 21.56 -50.32 22.27
C ALA A 284 20.95 -50.24 23.67
N GLY A 285 19.88 -49.46 23.83
CA GLY A 285 19.02 -49.46 25.02
C GLY A 285 17.54 -49.57 24.60
N PRO A 286 16.75 -50.47 25.20
CA PRO A 286 15.35 -50.68 24.83
C PRO A 286 14.43 -49.66 25.53
N PHE A 287 13.59 -48.98 24.75
CA PHE A 287 12.48 -48.17 25.26
C PHE A 287 11.29 -49.06 25.62
N SER A 288 10.81 -48.95 26.85
CA SER A 288 9.53 -49.54 27.31
C SER A 288 8.37 -48.56 27.06
N PRO A 289 7.17 -49.04 26.70
CA PRO A 289 5.97 -48.22 26.57
C PRO A 289 5.07 -48.31 27.82
N GLY A 290 4.62 -47.16 28.33
CA GLY A 290 3.55 -47.05 29.33
C GLY A 290 3.31 -45.59 29.65
N GLY A 291 2.11 -45.03 29.72
CA GLY A 291 0.74 -45.49 29.50
C GLY A 291 -0.19 -44.26 29.43
N PRO A 292 -1.50 -44.42 29.24
CA PRO A 292 -2.45 -43.31 29.06
C PRO A 292 -3.26 -43.01 30.35
N SER A 293 -3.50 -41.73 30.66
CA SER A 293 -4.57 -41.15 31.52
C SER A 293 -4.28 -39.64 31.66
N ALA A 294 -5.19 -38.67 31.61
CA ALA A 294 -6.65 -38.63 31.73
C ALA A 294 -7.19 -37.32 31.06
N PRO A 295 -8.52 -37.18 30.87
CA PRO A 295 -9.13 -35.99 30.27
C PRO A 295 -9.90 -35.10 31.27
N VAL A 296 -10.29 -33.92 30.76
CA VAL A 296 -11.40 -33.04 31.15
C VAL A 296 -11.19 -32.05 32.30
N GLY A 297 -11.35 -30.77 31.95
CA GLY A 297 -11.73 -29.72 32.90
C GLY A 297 -11.26 -28.32 32.50
N SER A 298 -11.93 -27.65 31.56
CA SER A 298 -11.76 -26.20 31.42
C SER A 298 -13.08 -25.52 31.09
N SER A 299 -13.61 -24.85 32.12
CA SER A 299 -14.75 -23.95 32.11
C SER A 299 -14.42 -22.67 31.34
N ALA A 300 -15.30 -22.28 30.43
CA ALA A 300 -15.25 -20.99 29.75
C ALA A 300 -16.00 -19.92 30.55
N PRO A 301 -15.45 -18.71 30.75
CA PRO A 301 -16.24 -17.54 31.13
C PRO A 301 -16.69 -16.75 29.90
N GLY A 302 -17.88 -16.16 30.03
CA GLY A 302 -18.66 -15.55 28.96
C GLY A 302 -18.06 -14.31 28.31
N ARG A 303 -18.44 -14.12 27.04
CA ARG A 303 -18.18 -12.91 26.25
C ARG A 303 -19.14 -11.79 26.65
N PRO A 304 -18.66 -10.58 26.96
CA PRO A 304 -19.48 -9.37 26.88
C PRO A 304 -19.59 -8.89 25.43
N SER A 305 -20.82 -8.53 25.03
CA SER A 305 -21.11 -7.82 23.79
C SER A 305 -20.53 -6.41 23.84
N VAL A 306 -19.75 -6.04 22.83
CA VAL A 306 -19.30 -4.65 22.64
C VAL A 306 -20.05 -4.05 21.46
N VAL A 307 -20.75 -2.96 21.77
CA VAL A 307 -21.50 -2.09 20.88
C VAL A 307 -20.54 -1.36 19.93
N ALA A 308 -20.90 -1.30 18.65
CA ALA A 308 -20.15 -0.57 17.62
C ALA A 308 -20.14 0.94 17.92
N GLY A 309 -18.95 1.47 18.23
CA GLY A 309 -18.69 2.90 18.39
C GLY A 309 -18.11 3.49 17.10
N SER A 310 -18.81 4.48 16.55
CA SER A 310 -18.43 5.29 15.39
C SER A 310 -17.09 6.00 15.62
N VAL A 311 -16.14 5.84 14.69
CA VAL A 311 -14.84 6.54 14.74
C VAL A 311 -15.04 7.96 14.21
N ALA A 312 -14.98 8.93 15.12
CA ALA A 312 -14.97 10.36 14.79
C ALA A 312 -13.59 10.75 14.22
N ALA A 313 -13.61 11.45 13.08
CA ALA A 313 -12.46 12.16 12.55
C ALA A 313 -12.02 13.25 13.56
N TRP A 314 -10.80 13.15 14.08
CA TRP A 314 -10.21 14.19 14.91
C TRP A 314 -9.28 15.08 14.08
N SER A 315 -9.70 16.33 13.93
CA SER A 315 -8.91 17.43 13.40
C SER A 315 -7.78 17.77 14.37
N ALA A 316 -6.55 17.85 13.85
CA ALA A 316 -5.38 18.28 14.59
C ALA A 316 -5.55 19.73 15.08
N THR A 317 -5.65 19.93 16.39
CA THR A 317 -5.57 21.25 17.02
C THR A 317 -4.10 21.56 17.29
N SER A 318 -3.53 22.53 16.59
CA SER A 318 -2.20 23.06 16.88
C SER A 318 -2.23 23.94 18.14
N PRO A 319 -1.22 23.85 19.04
CA PRO A 319 -1.11 24.77 20.16
C PRO A 319 -0.61 26.13 19.66
N SER A 320 -1.40 27.16 19.90
CA SER A 320 -1.02 28.56 19.70
C SER A 320 -0.17 29.00 20.89
N ALA A 321 1.11 29.26 20.68
CA ALA A 321 1.97 29.91 21.67
C ALA A 321 1.92 31.43 21.46
N ARG A 322 1.56 32.13 22.53
CA ARG A 322 1.76 33.57 22.71
C ARG A 322 3.21 33.88 23.02
#